data_AF-U3TYI4-F1
#
_entry.id   AF-U3TYI4-F1
#
_cell.length_a   1.000
_cell.length_b   1.000
_cell.length_c   1.000
_cell.angle_alpha   90.00
_cell.angle_beta   90.00
_cell.angle_gamma   90.00
#
_symmetry.space_group_name_H-M   'P 1'
#
loop_
_entity.id
_entity.type
_entity.pdbx_description
1 polymer ?
#
loop_
_entity_poly.entity_id
_entity_poly.type
_entity_poly.pdbx_seq_one_letter_code
_entity_poly.pdbx_strand_id
1 'polypeptide(L)'
;MHAYFDQLERVGYEGANTTNALAFRHYNPQEVILGKTMAEHLRFAACYWHTFCWNGADMFGVGAFDRPWQKNGDALQLAKLKADVAFEFFYKLNVPYYCFHDVDVSPEGDSLRSYQENLAVITDKLLEKQQETGVKLLWGTANCFTHPRYAAGAATSPDPEIFAWAASQVCSAMQATQTLGGENYVLWGGREGYETLLNTDLRQEREQIGRFMQMVVEHKHKIGFQGMLLIEPKPQEPTKHQYDFDVAMVYGFLRQFGLEKEIKVNVEANHATLAGHSFHHEIATAIALGIFGSVDANRGDSQCGWDTDQFPNSVEENALVMYEILKAGGFTTGGLNFDAKVRRQSTDKYDLFYGHIGAMDTMALALKVAARMVSDGELDKRVAQRYSGWNGEFGQQILKGEFSLASLAAHAQQLQLNPQHRSGRQEQLENLVNHYLYNF
;
A
#
# COMPACT_ATOMS: atom_id res chain seq x y z
N MET A 1 33.32 2.83 7.19
CA MET A 1 32.68 1.52 7.44
C MET A 1 32.82 0.69 6.17
N HIS A 2 33.17 -0.59 6.23
CA HIS A 2 33.14 -1.44 5.03
C HIS A 2 31.68 -1.61 4.59
N ALA A 3 31.42 -1.58 3.28
CA ALA A 3 30.09 -1.79 2.70
C ALA A 3 29.52 -3.14 3.13
N TYR A 4 28.27 -3.19 3.58
CA TYR A 4 27.60 -4.44 3.93
C TYR A 4 27.29 -5.27 2.68
N PHE A 5 26.96 -4.64 1.55
CA PHE A 5 26.66 -5.29 0.27
C PHE A 5 27.82 -5.10 -0.73
N ASP A 6 28.86 -5.90 -0.59
CA ASP A 6 30.13 -5.89 -1.33
C ASP A 6 30.14 -6.42 -2.79
N GLN A 7 29.05 -6.99 -3.33
CA GLN A 7 29.02 -7.61 -4.66
C GLN A 7 28.50 -6.68 -5.77
N LEU A 8 27.92 -5.53 -5.43
CA LEU A 8 27.44 -4.55 -6.40
C LEU A 8 27.60 -3.11 -5.89
N GLU A 9 27.85 -2.20 -6.82
CA GLU A 9 27.87 -0.76 -6.57
C GLU A 9 26.46 -0.15 -6.68
N ARG A 10 25.68 -0.57 -7.69
CA ARG A 10 24.28 -0.16 -7.89
C ARG A 10 23.63 -1.05 -8.95
N VAL A 11 22.37 -1.42 -8.77
CA VAL A 11 21.58 -2.17 -9.76
C VAL A 11 21.25 -1.23 -10.93
N GLY A 12 21.62 -1.65 -12.14
CA GLY A 12 21.35 -0.94 -13.38
C GLY A 12 20.41 -1.72 -14.31
N TYR A 13 19.88 -1.03 -15.31
CA TYR A 13 19.15 -1.66 -16.41
C TYR A 13 20.13 -2.24 -17.44
N GLU A 14 20.02 -3.53 -17.72
CA GLU A 14 20.85 -4.23 -18.72
C GLU A 14 20.01 -4.85 -19.87
N GLY A 15 18.68 -4.74 -19.79
CA GLY A 15 17.76 -5.22 -20.81
C GLY A 15 17.36 -6.68 -20.68
N ALA A 16 16.31 -7.07 -21.40
CA ALA A 16 15.60 -8.33 -21.20
C ALA A 16 16.43 -9.59 -21.40
N ASN A 17 17.54 -9.50 -22.14
CA ASN A 17 18.42 -10.63 -22.45
C ASN A 17 19.58 -10.80 -21.46
N THR A 18 19.69 -9.96 -20.41
CA THR A 18 20.78 -10.11 -19.43
C THR A 18 20.67 -11.40 -18.62
N THR A 19 21.81 -12.03 -18.38
CA THR A 19 21.97 -13.15 -17.45
C THR A 19 22.41 -12.70 -16.05
N ASN A 20 22.68 -11.40 -15.86
CA ASN A 20 23.03 -10.85 -14.55
C ASN A 20 21.81 -10.88 -13.63
N ALA A 21 21.90 -11.59 -12.50
CA ALA A 21 20.81 -11.68 -11.52
C ALA A 21 20.67 -10.40 -10.67
N LEU A 22 21.69 -9.54 -10.65
CA LEU A 22 21.74 -8.26 -9.92
C LEU A 22 21.60 -7.06 -10.88
N ALA A 23 20.80 -7.22 -11.94
CA ALA A 23 20.45 -6.16 -12.89
C ALA A 23 18.96 -6.21 -13.24
N PHE A 24 18.40 -5.04 -13.59
CA PHE A 24 17.04 -4.93 -14.11
C PHE A 24 16.98 -5.36 -15.57
N ARG A 25 15.96 -6.16 -15.90
CA ARG A 25 15.61 -6.61 -17.26
C ARG A 25 14.61 -5.69 -17.94
N HIS A 26 13.70 -5.12 -17.17
CA HIS A 26 12.55 -4.34 -17.65
C HIS A 26 12.46 -2.96 -17.01
N TYR A 27 12.89 -2.80 -15.75
CA TYR A 27 12.91 -1.50 -15.10
C TYR A 27 14.09 -0.65 -15.59
N ASN A 28 13.79 0.26 -16.52
CA ASN A 28 14.66 1.35 -16.91
C ASN A 28 14.10 2.65 -16.32
N PRO A 29 14.67 3.20 -15.23
CA PRO A 29 14.10 4.35 -14.53
C PRO A 29 13.88 5.56 -15.43
N GLN A 30 14.69 5.74 -16.49
CA GLN A 30 14.65 6.88 -17.41
C GLN A 30 13.77 6.64 -18.65
N GLU A 31 13.26 5.42 -18.88
CA GLU A 31 12.39 5.14 -20.02
C GLU A 31 11.08 5.92 -19.89
N VAL A 32 10.74 6.70 -20.92
CA VAL A 32 9.53 7.53 -20.94
C VAL A 32 8.37 6.73 -21.53
N ILE A 33 7.31 6.56 -20.74
CA ILE A 33 6.05 5.91 -21.10
C ILE A 33 4.92 6.91 -20.87
N LEU A 34 4.05 7.14 -21.86
CA LEU A 34 2.91 8.07 -21.72
C LEU A 34 3.31 9.45 -21.15
N GLY A 35 4.49 9.95 -21.52
CA GLY A 35 4.97 11.28 -21.13
C GLY A 35 5.62 11.41 -19.74
N LYS A 36 5.72 10.32 -18.94
CA LYS A 36 6.50 10.29 -17.69
C LYS A 36 7.54 9.17 -17.73
N THR A 37 8.62 9.33 -17.00
CA THR A 37 9.61 8.27 -16.79
C THR A 37 9.01 7.10 -16.00
N MET A 38 9.57 5.90 -16.12
CA MET A 38 9.14 4.77 -15.29
C MET A 38 9.26 5.06 -13.79
N ALA A 39 10.33 5.74 -13.38
CA ALA A 39 10.51 6.10 -11.98
C ALA A 39 9.37 6.99 -11.46
N GLU A 40 8.88 7.92 -12.28
CA GLU A 40 7.73 8.79 -11.95
C GLU A 40 6.39 8.07 -11.95
N HIS A 41 6.22 7.04 -12.80
CA HIS A 41 5.01 6.21 -12.80
C HIS A 41 4.96 5.26 -11.62
N LEU A 42 6.07 4.58 -11.33
CA LEU A 42 6.10 3.45 -10.40
C LEU A 42 6.38 3.89 -8.97
N ARG A 43 7.22 4.92 -8.79
CA ARG A 43 7.54 5.52 -7.48
C ARG A 43 7.82 4.45 -6.42
N PHE A 44 8.68 3.51 -6.77
CA PHE A 44 8.98 2.37 -5.93
C PHE A 44 9.50 2.80 -4.56
N ALA A 45 9.02 2.13 -3.51
CA ALA A 45 9.54 2.22 -2.17
C ALA A 45 9.92 0.85 -1.63
N ALA A 46 10.94 0.80 -0.78
CA ALA A 46 11.28 -0.39 0.00
C ALA A 46 10.76 -0.25 1.44
N CYS A 47 10.05 -1.27 1.93
CA CYS A 47 9.57 -1.26 3.30
C CYS A 47 10.72 -1.54 4.29
N TYR A 48 10.78 -0.78 5.38
CA TYR A 48 11.87 -0.89 6.35
C TYR A 48 11.73 -2.13 7.25
N TRP A 49 10.50 -2.47 7.67
CA TRP A 49 10.25 -3.56 8.63
C TRP A 49 10.63 -4.93 8.07
N HIS A 50 10.17 -5.31 6.88
CA HIS A 50 10.52 -6.63 6.35
C HIS A 50 11.98 -6.73 5.92
N THR A 51 12.55 -5.63 5.42
CA THR A 51 13.91 -5.64 4.89
C THR A 51 14.96 -5.66 6.00
N PHE A 52 14.73 -4.95 7.12
CA PHE A 52 15.76 -4.75 8.15
C PHE A 52 15.33 -5.12 9.59
N CYS A 53 14.04 -5.32 9.87
CA CYS A 53 13.55 -5.61 11.22
C CYS A 53 13.12 -7.07 11.41
N TRP A 54 12.39 -7.65 10.46
CA TRP A 54 11.98 -9.05 10.55
C TRP A 54 13.21 -9.96 10.51
N ASN A 55 13.36 -10.80 11.53
CA ASN A 55 14.53 -11.66 11.72
C ASN A 55 14.32 -13.09 11.20
N GLY A 56 13.23 -13.34 10.46
CA GLY A 56 12.88 -14.67 9.96
C GLY A 56 12.10 -15.55 10.96
N ALA A 57 11.61 -14.99 12.06
CA ALA A 57 10.72 -15.70 12.98
C ALA A 57 9.32 -15.90 12.37
N ASP A 58 8.68 -17.02 12.72
CA ASP A 58 7.29 -17.32 12.42
C ASP A 58 6.61 -17.94 13.65
N MET A 59 5.32 -18.30 13.55
CA MET A 59 4.57 -18.86 14.68
C MET A 59 5.12 -20.19 15.24
N PHE A 60 6.04 -20.85 14.52
CA PHE A 60 6.58 -22.17 14.83
C PHE A 60 8.11 -22.18 14.98
N GLY A 61 8.78 -21.03 14.86
CA GLY A 61 10.23 -20.97 14.84
C GLY A 61 10.80 -19.62 15.25
N VAL A 62 11.96 -19.67 15.91
CA VAL A 62 12.75 -18.47 16.22
C VAL A 62 13.40 -17.87 14.96
N GLY A 63 13.97 -16.67 15.12
CA GLY A 63 14.63 -15.94 14.05
C GLY A 63 15.67 -16.78 13.29
N ALA A 64 15.62 -16.71 11.97
CA ALA A 64 16.48 -17.45 11.05
C ALA A 64 17.67 -16.63 10.51
N PHE A 65 17.65 -15.31 10.69
CA PHE A 65 18.65 -14.41 10.12
C PHE A 65 19.74 -14.02 11.12
N ASP A 66 20.96 -13.89 10.60
CA ASP A 66 22.11 -13.40 11.34
C ASP A 66 22.53 -12.01 10.80
N ARG A 67 21.80 -10.96 11.22
CA ARG A 67 22.07 -9.57 10.80
C ARG A 67 22.85 -8.82 11.89
N PRO A 68 23.94 -8.09 11.56
CA PRO A 68 24.77 -7.39 12.55
C PRO A 68 24.00 -6.40 13.44
N TRP A 69 23.03 -5.68 12.87
CA TRP A 69 22.22 -4.69 13.60
C TRP A 69 21.09 -5.32 14.44
N GLN A 70 20.93 -6.64 14.41
CA GLN A 70 19.97 -7.39 15.24
C GLN A 70 20.66 -8.16 16.38
N LYS A 71 21.97 -7.99 16.56
CA LYS A 71 22.73 -8.57 17.67
C LYS A 71 22.48 -7.81 18.97
N ASN A 72 22.86 -8.41 20.10
CA ASN A 72 22.83 -7.73 21.40
C ASN A 72 23.80 -6.54 21.41
N GLY A 73 23.35 -5.41 21.95
CA GLY A 73 24.14 -4.18 22.02
C GLY A 73 23.31 -3.00 22.48
N ASP A 74 23.89 -1.80 22.40
CA ASP A 74 23.15 -0.56 22.63
C ASP A 74 22.10 -0.36 21.52
N ALA A 75 20.82 -0.32 21.91
CA ALA A 75 19.71 -0.32 20.96
C ALA A 75 19.74 0.89 20.02
N LEU A 76 20.17 2.06 20.50
CA LEU A 76 20.24 3.27 19.69
C LEU A 76 21.42 3.22 18.71
N GLN A 77 22.57 2.68 19.11
CA GLN A 77 23.68 2.42 18.17
C GLN A 77 23.32 1.38 17.11
N LEU A 78 22.60 0.32 17.48
CA LEU A 78 22.12 -0.69 16.53
C LEU A 78 21.11 -0.11 15.54
N ALA A 79 20.23 0.79 15.99
CA ALA A 79 19.32 1.53 15.12
C ALA A 79 20.06 2.44 14.13
N LYS A 80 21.13 3.13 14.57
CA LYS A 80 22.00 3.92 13.68
C LYS A 80 22.72 3.06 12.64
N LEU A 81 23.25 1.90 13.06
CA LEU A 81 23.87 0.93 12.14
C LEU A 81 22.84 0.40 11.13
N LYS A 82 21.62 0.09 11.58
CA LYS A 82 20.53 -0.33 10.70
C LYS A 82 20.19 0.74 9.67
N ALA A 83 20.14 2.01 10.07
CA ALA A 83 19.97 3.13 9.14
C ALA A 83 21.12 3.24 8.13
N ASP A 84 22.38 3.08 8.55
CA ASP A 84 23.53 3.07 7.63
C ASP A 84 23.39 1.95 6.57
N VAL A 85 23.05 0.72 6.98
CA VAL A 85 22.86 -0.41 6.06
C VAL A 85 21.61 -0.25 5.18
N ALA A 86 20.52 0.28 5.74
CA ALA A 86 19.29 0.48 5.00
C ALA A 86 19.47 1.46 3.84
N PHE A 87 20.15 2.58 4.08
CA PHE A 87 20.42 3.55 3.03
C PHE A 87 21.50 3.10 2.04
N GLU A 88 22.45 2.27 2.46
CA GLU A 88 23.31 1.53 1.51
C GLU A 88 22.45 0.67 0.58
N PHE A 89 21.52 -0.13 1.13
CA PHE A 89 20.62 -0.97 0.34
C PHE A 89 19.77 -0.14 -0.61
N PHE A 90 19.09 0.91 -0.13
CA PHE A 90 18.20 1.73 -0.96
C PHE A 90 18.95 2.37 -2.13
N TYR A 91 20.12 2.94 -1.86
CA TYR A 91 20.97 3.52 -2.89
C TYR A 91 21.41 2.47 -3.92
N LYS A 92 21.91 1.32 -3.45
CA LYS A 92 22.40 0.24 -4.32
C LYS A 92 21.28 -0.42 -5.11
N LEU A 93 20.10 -0.61 -4.54
CA LEU A 93 18.93 -1.13 -5.23
C LEU A 93 18.43 -0.16 -6.31
N ASN A 94 18.78 1.13 -6.22
CA ASN A 94 18.25 2.19 -7.07
C ASN A 94 16.73 2.40 -6.86
N VAL A 95 16.27 2.29 -5.61
CA VAL A 95 14.89 2.59 -5.21
C VAL A 95 14.80 4.06 -4.74
N PRO A 96 13.86 4.86 -5.26
CA PRO A 96 13.78 6.29 -4.94
C PRO A 96 13.19 6.58 -3.56
N TYR A 97 12.38 5.66 -3.02
CA TYR A 97 11.66 5.87 -1.77
C TYR A 97 11.85 4.74 -0.74
N TYR A 98 11.52 5.02 0.52
CA TYR A 98 11.34 4.03 1.58
C TYR A 98 10.10 4.37 2.44
N CYS A 99 9.65 3.39 3.23
CA CYS A 99 8.54 3.51 4.19
C CYS A 99 8.95 2.94 5.55
N PHE A 100 8.46 3.47 6.68
CA PHE A 100 8.80 2.95 8.01
C PHE A 100 7.69 3.10 9.06
N HIS A 101 7.64 2.20 10.05
CA HIS A 101 7.03 2.48 11.35
C HIS A 101 8.06 3.09 12.31
N ASP A 102 7.62 4.02 13.16
CA ASP A 102 8.44 4.64 14.21
C ASP A 102 9.36 3.65 14.98
N VAL A 103 8.80 2.53 15.46
CA VAL A 103 9.57 1.53 16.23
C VAL A 103 10.46 0.64 15.35
N ASP A 104 10.27 0.65 14.03
CA ASP A 104 11.17 -0.04 13.11
C ASP A 104 12.49 0.71 13.01
N VAL A 105 12.46 2.03 13.00
CA VAL A 105 13.67 2.84 12.86
C VAL A 105 14.30 3.16 14.21
N SER A 106 13.50 3.26 15.27
CA SER A 106 13.93 3.72 16.59
C SER A 106 13.56 2.75 17.71
N PRO A 107 14.42 2.55 18.73
CA PRO A 107 14.02 1.83 19.94
C PRO A 107 12.98 2.59 20.76
N GLU A 108 11.98 1.88 21.30
CA GLU A 108 10.91 2.47 22.13
C GLU A 108 11.42 3.07 23.45
N GLY A 109 12.47 2.51 24.05
CA GLY A 109 12.87 2.89 25.42
C GLY A 109 11.92 2.35 26.49
N ASP A 110 11.91 3.01 27.65
CA ASP A 110 11.20 2.61 28.88
C ASP A 110 10.08 3.59 29.29
N SER A 111 9.92 4.69 28.57
CA SER A 111 8.94 5.74 28.87
C SER A 111 8.61 6.55 27.61
N LEU A 112 7.51 7.31 27.65
CA LEU A 112 7.14 8.18 26.52
C LEU A 112 8.23 9.19 26.19
N ARG A 113 8.95 9.68 27.20
CA ARG A 113 10.08 10.58 27.01
C ARG A 113 11.22 9.90 26.26
N SER A 114 11.65 8.70 26.69
CA SER A 114 12.74 8.01 26.02
C SER A 114 12.36 7.58 24.60
N TYR A 115 11.09 7.21 24.35
CA TYR A 115 10.56 7.01 22.99
C TYR A 115 10.74 8.26 22.11
N GLN A 116 10.29 9.43 22.57
CA GLN A 116 10.36 10.67 21.81
C GLN A 116 11.80 11.12 21.57
N GLU A 117 12.66 11.02 22.57
CA GLU A 117 14.08 11.38 22.47
C GLU A 117 14.82 10.45 21.49
N ASN A 118 14.59 9.14 21.57
CA ASN A 118 15.19 8.17 20.65
C ASN A 118 14.72 8.40 19.20
N LEU A 119 13.42 8.60 19.00
CA LEU A 119 12.87 8.83 17.67
C LEU A 119 13.41 10.13 17.05
N ALA A 120 13.57 11.18 17.84
CA ALA A 120 14.20 12.43 17.37
C ALA A 120 15.65 12.19 16.89
N VAL A 121 16.46 11.47 17.70
CA VAL A 121 17.85 11.15 17.32
C VAL A 121 17.92 10.33 16.04
N ILE A 122 17.03 9.35 15.86
CA ILE A 122 17.00 8.55 14.65
C ILE A 122 16.45 9.35 13.47
N THR A 123 15.48 10.23 13.67
CA THR A 123 14.96 11.11 12.62
C THR A 123 16.09 11.97 12.04
N ASP A 124 16.93 12.56 12.89
CA ASP A 124 18.11 13.32 12.43
C ASP A 124 19.08 12.45 11.62
N LYS A 125 19.29 11.20 12.05
CA LYS A 125 20.13 10.23 11.32
C LYS A 125 19.56 9.87 9.95
N LEU A 126 18.25 9.63 9.87
CA LEU A 126 17.59 9.32 8.60
C LEU A 126 17.65 10.53 7.66
N LEU A 127 17.48 11.75 8.18
CA LEU A 127 17.58 12.98 7.39
C LEU A 127 18.98 13.17 6.81
N GLU A 128 20.04 12.96 7.61
CA GLU A 128 21.44 12.92 7.13
C GLU A 128 21.57 11.93 5.96
N LYS A 129 21.00 10.73 6.10
CA LYS A 129 21.07 9.70 5.06
C LYS A 129 20.28 10.02 3.80
N GLN A 130 19.12 10.67 3.92
CA GLN A 130 18.38 11.18 2.76
C GLN A 130 19.20 12.24 2.01
N GLN A 131 19.91 13.12 2.72
CA GLN A 131 20.79 14.12 2.12
C GLN A 131 22.01 13.49 1.41
N GLU A 132 22.60 12.45 1.99
CA GLU A 132 23.74 11.73 1.40
C GLU A 132 23.36 10.98 0.10
N THR A 133 22.18 10.36 0.08
CA THR A 133 21.80 9.38 -0.96
C THR A 133 20.79 9.90 -1.99
N GLY A 134 20.02 10.93 -1.63
CA GLY A 134 18.88 11.42 -2.40
C GLY A 134 17.61 10.57 -2.29
N VAL A 135 17.63 9.49 -1.50
CA VAL A 135 16.44 8.66 -1.22
C VAL A 135 15.43 9.45 -0.40
N LYS A 136 14.13 9.29 -0.68
CA LYS A 136 13.04 10.05 -0.07
C LYS A 136 12.10 9.18 0.76
N LEU A 137 11.37 9.80 1.68
CA LEU A 137 10.34 9.10 2.44
C LEU A 137 9.02 9.12 1.65
N LEU A 138 8.46 7.96 1.29
CA LEU A 138 7.13 7.92 0.70
C LEU A 138 6.09 8.16 1.79
N TRP A 139 6.20 7.45 2.91
CA TRP A 139 5.39 7.65 4.09
C TRP A 139 6.01 7.07 5.36
N GLY A 140 5.65 7.66 6.49
CA GLY A 140 5.84 7.06 7.81
C GLY A 140 4.51 6.63 8.43
N THR A 141 4.59 5.87 9.50
CA THR A 141 3.43 5.39 10.27
C THR A 141 3.86 5.09 11.72
N ALA A 142 2.89 4.86 12.61
CA ALA A 142 3.13 4.44 13.97
C ALA A 142 2.78 2.95 14.14
N ASN A 143 3.69 2.17 14.72
CA ASN A 143 3.39 0.80 15.12
C ASN A 143 2.63 0.80 16.45
N CYS A 144 1.30 0.87 16.34
CA CYS A 144 0.38 0.76 17.46
C CYS A 144 -0.19 -0.66 17.60
N PHE A 145 0.62 -1.71 17.32
CA PHE A 145 0.11 -3.09 17.27
C PHE A 145 1.05 -4.18 17.80
N THR A 146 2.37 -3.95 17.83
CA THR A 146 3.35 -4.96 18.28
C THR A 146 3.48 -5.02 19.80
N HIS A 147 3.55 -3.86 20.47
CA HIS A 147 3.75 -3.83 21.92
C HIS A 147 2.54 -4.45 22.67
N PRO A 148 2.74 -5.23 23.75
CA PRO A 148 1.65 -5.89 24.50
C PRO A 148 0.54 -4.96 24.99
N ARG A 149 0.84 -3.67 25.15
CA ARG A 149 -0.14 -2.64 25.53
C ARG A 149 -1.31 -2.53 24.53
N TYR A 150 -1.10 -2.90 23.26
CA TYR A 150 -2.12 -2.83 22.21
C TYR A 150 -2.91 -4.13 22.03
N ALA A 151 -2.76 -5.10 22.93
CA ALA A 151 -3.42 -6.39 22.78
C ALA A 151 -4.95 -6.29 22.60
N ALA A 152 -5.58 -5.25 23.16
CA ALA A 152 -7.01 -4.99 23.07
C ALA A 152 -7.36 -3.78 22.18
N GLY A 153 -6.49 -3.41 21.23
CA GLY A 153 -6.68 -2.24 20.36
C GLY A 153 -5.86 -1.03 20.81
N ALA A 154 -5.75 -0.05 19.91
CA ALA A 154 -5.04 1.20 20.15
C ALA A 154 -6.04 2.35 20.23
N ALA A 155 -6.55 2.81 19.10
CA ALA A 155 -7.67 3.74 19.05
C ALA A 155 -9.00 3.07 19.44
N THR A 156 -9.11 1.75 19.28
CA THR A 156 -10.28 0.98 19.70
C THR A 156 -10.14 0.36 21.10
N SER A 157 -9.08 0.71 21.83
CA SER A 157 -8.86 0.16 23.17
C SER A 157 -10.03 0.45 24.11
N PRO A 158 -10.44 -0.52 24.96
CA PRO A 158 -11.36 -0.25 26.05
C PRO A 158 -10.73 0.61 27.17
N ASP A 159 -9.41 0.83 27.13
CA ASP A 159 -8.66 1.66 28.07
C ASP A 159 -8.29 3.03 27.45
N PRO A 160 -8.79 4.15 28.00
CA PRO A 160 -8.48 5.48 27.48
C PRO A 160 -7.00 5.89 27.65
N GLU A 161 -6.23 5.27 28.56
CA GLU A 161 -4.80 5.55 28.68
C GLU A 161 -4.01 4.95 27.50
N ILE A 162 -4.42 3.78 26.99
CA ILE A 162 -3.85 3.18 25.78
C ILE A 162 -4.18 4.04 24.56
N PHE A 163 -5.41 4.54 24.46
CA PHE A 163 -5.80 5.50 23.42
C PHE A 163 -4.90 6.75 23.43
N ALA A 164 -4.64 7.32 24.61
CA ALA A 164 -3.79 8.51 24.76
C ALA A 164 -2.32 8.23 24.38
N TRP A 165 -1.81 7.04 24.72
CA TRP A 165 -0.47 6.62 24.30
C TRP A 165 -0.38 6.46 22.77
N ALA A 166 -1.35 5.78 22.14
CA ALA A 166 -1.40 5.63 20.69
C ALA A 166 -1.45 7.00 19.97
N ALA A 167 -2.24 7.94 20.48
CA ALA A 167 -2.27 9.30 19.97
C ALA A 167 -0.91 10.01 20.06
N SER A 168 -0.18 9.77 21.16
CA SER A 168 1.17 10.33 21.36
C SER A 168 2.20 9.75 20.39
N GLN A 169 2.13 8.44 20.08
CA GLN A 169 2.96 7.84 19.03
C GLN A 169 2.61 8.39 17.65
N VAL A 170 1.31 8.48 17.30
CA VAL A 170 0.90 9.02 16.00
C VAL A 170 1.35 10.47 15.80
N CYS A 171 1.27 11.32 16.84
CA CYS A 171 1.81 12.67 16.76
C CYS A 171 3.33 12.67 16.53
N SER A 172 4.07 11.82 17.23
CA SER A 172 5.53 11.76 17.14
C SER A 172 6.00 11.19 15.79
N ALA A 173 5.36 10.13 15.31
CA ALA A 173 5.62 9.53 14.00
C ALA A 173 5.24 10.47 12.84
N MET A 174 4.12 11.20 12.94
CA MET A 174 3.74 12.20 11.94
C MET A 174 4.73 13.37 11.92
N GLN A 175 5.21 13.82 13.09
CA GLN A 175 6.25 14.85 13.16
C GLN A 175 7.56 14.38 12.52
N ALA A 176 8.00 13.15 12.80
CA ALA A 176 9.18 12.56 12.15
C ALA A 176 8.98 12.46 10.62
N THR A 177 7.79 12.03 10.18
CA THR A 177 7.41 11.96 8.77
C THR A 177 7.50 13.34 8.10
N GLN A 178 6.99 14.39 8.75
CA GLN A 178 7.08 15.77 8.26
C GLN A 178 8.55 16.23 8.16
N THR A 179 9.37 15.98 9.18
CA THR A 179 10.79 16.35 9.21
C THR A 179 11.58 15.70 8.06
N LEU A 180 11.25 14.45 7.74
CA LEU A 180 11.88 13.66 6.68
C LEU A 180 11.30 13.93 5.27
N GLY A 181 10.35 14.87 5.18
CA GLY A 181 9.70 15.22 3.92
C GLY A 181 8.80 14.12 3.36
N GLY A 182 8.18 13.32 4.22
CA GLY A 182 7.25 12.25 3.82
C GLY A 182 6.06 12.78 3.05
N GLU A 183 5.75 12.14 1.92
CA GLU A 183 4.68 12.57 1.02
C GLU A 183 3.29 12.08 1.47
N ASN A 184 3.22 11.07 2.33
CA ASN A 184 2.00 10.53 2.91
C ASN A 184 2.25 10.07 4.37
N TYR A 185 1.17 9.74 5.09
CA TYR A 185 1.21 9.12 6.41
C TYR A 185 0.14 8.03 6.49
N VAL A 186 0.53 6.81 6.85
CA VAL A 186 -0.33 5.62 6.85
C VAL A 186 -0.87 5.34 8.25
N LEU A 187 -2.09 4.81 8.32
CA LEU A 187 -2.73 4.24 9.50
C LEU A 187 -3.21 2.83 9.14
N TRP A 188 -2.44 1.82 9.52
CA TRP A 188 -2.86 0.42 9.45
C TRP A 188 -3.34 -0.04 10.82
N GLY A 189 -4.60 -0.48 10.88
CA GLY A 189 -5.30 -0.84 12.11
C GLY A 189 -5.01 -2.25 12.61
N GLY A 190 -3.75 -2.66 12.74
CA GLY A 190 -3.39 -4.06 13.04
C GLY A 190 -4.03 -4.65 14.33
N ARG A 191 -4.41 -3.82 15.31
CA ARG A 191 -5.20 -4.23 16.50
C ARG A 191 -6.57 -3.58 16.58
N GLU A 192 -6.94 -2.80 15.57
CA GLU A 192 -8.19 -2.03 15.52
C GLU A 192 -9.31 -2.94 14.98
N GLY A 193 -9.81 -3.78 15.86
CA GLY A 193 -10.76 -4.84 15.58
C GLY A 193 -10.98 -5.68 16.82
N TYR A 194 -11.51 -6.89 16.67
CA TYR A 194 -11.83 -7.72 17.82
C TYR A 194 -11.38 -9.18 17.63
N GLU A 195 -11.18 -9.86 18.76
CA GLU A 195 -11.03 -11.33 18.82
C GLU A 195 -12.36 -12.03 19.11
N THR A 196 -13.21 -11.44 19.95
CA THR A 196 -14.54 -12.00 20.29
C THR A 196 -15.59 -10.92 20.49
N LEU A 197 -16.79 -11.13 19.92
CA LEU A 197 -17.90 -10.20 20.11
C LEU A 197 -18.49 -10.23 21.53
N LEU A 198 -18.11 -11.21 22.36
CA LEU A 198 -18.65 -11.34 23.72
C LEU A 198 -18.18 -10.22 24.67
N ASN A 199 -17.07 -9.56 24.36
CA ASN A 199 -16.50 -8.46 25.15
C ASN A 199 -16.26 -7.18 24.33
N THR A 200 -16.82 -7.10 23.12
CA THR A 200 -16.61 -5.98 22.19
C THR A 200 -17.91 -5.20 22.04
N ASP A 201 -17.88 -3.89 22.30
CA ASP A 201 -18.95 -2.99 21.90
C ASP A 201 -18.57 -2.32 20.58
N LEU A 202 -19.09 -2.88 19.48
CA LEU A 202 -18.84 -2.39 18.13
C LEU A 202 -19.27 -0.93 17.91
N ARG A 203 -20.25 -0.41 18.68
CA ARG A 203 -20.66 0.98 18.55
C ARG A 203 -19.61 1.88 19.20
N GLN A 204 -19.21 1.54 20.41
CA GLN A 204 -18.24 2.29 21.19
C GLN A 204 -16.88 2.35 20.47
N GLU A 205 -16.34 1.21 20.06
CA GLU A 205 -15.03 1.14 19.38
C GLU A 205 -15.04 1.89 18.04
N ARG A 206 -16.15 1.82 17.30
CA ARG A 206 -16.32 2.57 16.05
C ARG A 206 -16.38 4.08 16.27
N GLU A 207 -17.03 4.55 17.34
CA GLU A 207 -17.02 5.97 17.71
C GLU A 207 -15.62 6.43 18.15
N GLN A 208 -14.87 5.60 18.88
CA GLN A 208 -13.51 5.91 19.33
C GLN A 208 -12.55 6.05 18.15
N ILE A 209 -12.49 5.06 17.24
CA ILE A 209 -11.59 5.15 16.08
C ILE A 209 -12.03 6.25 15.11
N GLY A 210 -13.34 6.48 14.94
CA GLY A 210 -13.86 7.63 14.20
C GLY A 210 -13.35 8.95 14.76
N ARG A 211 -13.41 9.14 16.09
CA ARG A 211 -12.88 10.34 16.76
C ARG A 211 -11.35 10.42 16.65
N PHE A 212 -10.64 9.29 16.79
CA PHE A 212 -9.18 9.24 16.65
C PHE A 212 -8.74 9.73 15.27
N MET A 213 -9.37 9.23 14.19
CA MET A 213 -9.06 9.64 12.82
C MET A 213 -9.33 11.14 12.58
N GLN A 214 -10.40 11.69 13.19
CA GLN A 214 -10.63 13.14 13.17
C GLN A 214 -9.51 13.90 13.89
N MET A 215 -9.03 13.42 15.03
CA MET A 215 -7.89 14.03 15.74
C MET A 215 -6.59 13.98 14.91
N VAL A 216 -6.37 12.90 14.15
CA VAL A 216 -5.24 12.78 13.22
C VAL A 216 -5.32 13.85 12.12
N VAL A 217 -6.50 14.04 11.52
CA VAL A 217 -6.75 15.11 10.54
C VAL A 217 -6.55 16.50 11.16
N GLU A 218 -7.12 16.76 12.33
CA GLU A 218 -6.95 18.01 13.09
C GLU A 218 -5.47 18.30 13.33
N HIS A 219 -4.70 17.27 13.74
CA HIS A 219 -3.27 17.40 14.01
C HIS A 219 -2.47 17.68 12.73
N LYS A 220 -2.72 16.94 11.64
CA LYS A 220 -2.14 17.18 10.31
C LYS A 220 -2.26 18.65 9.91
N HIS A 221 -3.47 19.21 10.01
CA HIS A 221 -3.72 20.62 9.67
C HIS A 221 -3.03 21.57 10.65
N LYS A 222 -3.06 21.27 11.95
CA LYS A 222 -2.41 22.09 13.00
C LYS A 222 -0.90 22.24 12.80
N ILE A 223 -0.22 21.16 12.41
CA ILE A 223 1.24 21.18 12.17
C ILE A 223 1.60 21.56 10.73
N GLY A 224 0.61 21.75 9.85
CA GLY A 224 0.81 22.09 8.45
C GLY A 224 1.37 20.94 7.60
N PHE A 225 1.16 19.67 8.00
CA PHE A 225 1.58 18.52 7.21
C PHE A 225 0.76 18.43 5.92
N GLN A 226 1.43 18.52 4.77
CA GLN A 226 0.78 18.54 3.46
C GLN A 226 0.56 17.13 2.88
N GLY A 227 1.19 16.11 3.46
CA GLY A 227 1.12 14.74 2.93
C GLY A 227 -0.28 14.13 3.05
N MET A 228 -0.59 13.18 2.17
CA MET A 228 -1.88 12.47 2.18
C MET A 228 -1.99 11.58 3.42
N LEU A 229 -3.19 11.51 4.03
CA LEU A 229 -3.47 10.49 5.05
C LEU A 229 -4.03 9.24 4.36
N LEU A 230 -3.55 8.08 4.77
CA LEU A 230 -3.90 6.80 4.16
C LEU A 230 -4.39 5.83 5.23
N ILE A 231 -5.53 5.18 5.02
CA ILE A 231 -5.93 3.96 5.74
C ILE A 231 -5.57 2.76 4.89
N GLU A 232 -5.03 1.73 5.52
CA GLU A 232 -4.67 0.49 4.84
C GLU A 232 -5.67 -0.63 5.19
N PRO A 233 -6.54 -1.04 4.25
CA PRO A 233 -7.55 -2.04 4.53
C PRO A 233 -6.92 -3.42 4.72
N LYS A 234 -7.44 -4.19 5.68
CA LYS A 234 -7.16 -5.61 5.90
C LYS A 234 -8.35 -6.25 6.60
N PRO A 235 -8.76 -7.49 6.25
CA PRO A 235 -9.96 -8.10 6.81
C PRO A 235 -9.80 -8.64 8.24
N GLN A 236 -8.60 -9.10 8.59
CA GLN A 236 -8.27 -9.85 9.79
C GLN A 236 -6.74 -10.02 9.88
N GLU A 237 -6.27 -10.74 10.92
CA GLU A 237 -4.87 -11.05 11.20
C GLU A 237 -4.04 -9.81 11.58
N PRO A 238 -3.73 -9.63 12.88
CA PRO A 238 -3.89 -10.59 13.98
C PRO A 238 -5.29 -10.65 14.61
N THR A 239 -6.20 -9.73 14.28
CA THR A 239 -7.58 -9.74 14.81
C THR A 239 -8.43 -10.84 14.17
N LYS A 240 -9.53 -11.24 14.82
CA LYS A 240 -10.54 -12.15 14.23
C LYS A 240 -11.40 -11.43 13.18
N HIS A 241 -11.50 -10.12 13.30
CA HIS A 241 -12.11 -9.20 12.34
C HIS A 241 -11.50 -7.83 12.60
N GLN A 242 -10.92 -7.23 11.55
CA GLN A 242 -10.41 -5.87 11.57
C GLN A 242 -11.45 -4.93 10.97
N TYR A 243 -11.61 -3.73 11.55
CA TYR A 243 -12.69 -2.83 11.18
C TYR A 243 -12.56 -2.24 9.77
N ASP A 244 -11.32 -1.96 9.35
CA ASP A 244 -10.98 -1.49 8.02
C ASP A 244 -10.89 -2.66 7.03
N PHE A 245 -11.98 -3.41 6.90
CA PHE A 245 -11.99 -4.75 6.29
C PHE A 245 -11.55 -4.79 4.81
N ASP A 246 -12.11 -3.89 4.00
CA ASP A 246 -11.84 -3.71 2.57
C ASP A 246 -12.08 -2.23 2.18
N VAL A 247 -11.77 -1.85 0.94
CA VAL A 247 -11.90 -0.47 0.46
C VAL A 247 -13.34 0.06 0.59
N ALA A 248 -14.36 -0.77 0.34
CA ALA A 248 -15.76 -0.35 0.41
C ALA A 248 -16.20 -0.08 1.86
N MET A 249 -15.78 -0.93 2.80
CA MET A 249 -16.03 -0.75 4.23
C MET A 249 -15.32 0.50 4.76
N VAL A 250 -14.06 0.74 4.35
CA VAL A 250 -13.33 1.96 4.68
C VAL A 250 -14.05 3.19 4.13
N TYR A 251 -14.52 3.17 2.86
CA TYR A 251 -15.30 4.29 2.32
C TYR A 251 -16.57 4.57 3.13
N GLY A 252 -17.31 3.53 3.52
CA GLY A 252 -18.49 3.66 4.38
C GLY A 252 -18.17 4.28 5.74
N PHE A 253 -17.05 3.89 6.36
CA PHE A 253 -16.53 4.49 7.59
C PHE A 253 -16.16 5.96 7.39
N LEU A 254 -15.39 6.29 6.35
CA LEU A 254 -14.99 7.67 6.05
C LEU A 254 -16.22 8.57 5.86
N ARG A 255 -17.24 8.11 5.13
CA ARG A 255 -18.50 8.85 4.93
C ARG A 255 -19.27 9.07 6.22
N GLN A 256 -19.27 8.10 7.13
CA GLN A 256 -19.96 8.22 8.41
C GLN A 256 -19.33 9.31 9.29
N PHE A 257 -18.01 9.44 9.28
CA PHE A 257 -17.28 10.37 10.15
C PHE A 257 -16.83 11.66 9.45
N GLY A 258 -17.21 11.87 8.18
CA GLY A 258 -16.91 13.07 7.40
C GLY A 258 -15.44 13.19 6.99
N LEU A 259 -14.77 12.07 6.75
CA LEU A 259 -13.33 11.96 6.49
C LEU A 259 -13.00 11.66 5.02
N GLU A 260 -14.00 11.45 4.16
CA GLU A 260 -13.82 10.98 2.77
C GLU A 260 -13.06 11.95 1.86
N LYS A 261 -12.88 13.19 2.30
CA LYS A 261 -12.11 14.23 1.58
C LYS A 261 -10.70 14.42 2.13
N GLU A 262 -10.40 13.83 3.29
CA GLU A 262 -9.15 14.04 4.03
C GLU A 262 -8.25 12.81 4.00
N ILE A 263 -8.86 11.63 3.88
CA ILE A 263 -8.20 10.33 3.97
C ILE A 263 -8.49 9.52 2.70
N LYS A 264 -7.44 8.87 2.20
CA LYS A 264 -7.46 7.95 1.06
C LYS A 264 -7.06 6.55 1.51
N VAL A 265 -7.00 5.59 0.60
CA VAL A 265 -6.56 4.22 0.89
C VAL A 265 -5.15 3.92 0.38
N ASN A 266 -4.40 3.17 1.17
CA ASN A 266 -3.23 2.39 0.76
C ASN A 266 -3.73 0.95 0.52
N VAL A 267 -3.72 0.47 -0.72
CA VAL A 267 -4.26 -0.87 -1.04
C VAL A 267 -3.13 -1.88 -1.12
N GLU A 268 -3.21 -2.95 -0.34
CA GLU A 268 -2.28 -4.07 -0.41
C GLU A 268 -2.88 -5.27 -1.13
N ALA A 269 -2.08 -5.92 -1.99
CA ALA A 269 -2.52 -7.08 -2.76
C ALA A 269 -2.85 -8.30 -1.88
N ASN A 270 -1.99 -8.66 -0.91
CA ASN A 270 -2.25 -9.80 -0.04
C ASN A 270 -3.50 -9.55 0.84
N HIS A 271 -3.65 -8.34 1.39
CA HIS A 271 -4.85 -7.96 2.14
C HIS A 271 -6.14 -8.05 1.30
N ALA A 272 -6.12 -7.57 0.05
CA ALA A 272 -7.25 -7.67 -0.86
C ALA A 272 -7.70 -9.14 -1.06
N THR A 273 -6.73 -10.02 -1.34
CA THR A 273 -7.03 -11.45 -1.55
C THR A 273 -7.48 -12.18 -0.28
N LEU A 274 -6.95 -11.80 0.89
CA LEU A 274 -7.44 -12.30 2.18
C LEU A 274 -8.89 -11.88 2.44
N ALA A 275 -9.33 -10.73 1.93
CA ALA A 275 -10.71 -10.26 2.07
C ALA A 275 -11.67 -10.96 1.10
N GLY A 276 -11.17 -11.84 0.23
CA GLY A 276 -11.94 -12.52 -0.80
C GLY A 276 -12.08 -11.73 -2.10
N HIS A 277 -11.30 -10.66 -2.29
CA HIS A 277 -11.32 -9.80 -3.47
C HIS A 277 -10.06 -9.98 -4.32
N SER A 278 -10.15 -9.74 -5.62
CA SER A 278 -8.92 -9.59 -6.42
C SER A 278 -8.26 -8.25 -6.11
N PHE A 279 -6.93 -8.17 -6.24
CA PHE A 279 -6.22 -6.90 -6.10
C PHE A 279 -6.71 -5.86 -7.12
N HIS A 280 -7.01 -6.29 -8.35
CA HIS A 280 -7.61 -5.44 -9.39
C HIS A 280 -8.96 -4.85 -8.96
N HIS A 281 -9.81 -5.62 -8.26
CA HIS A 281 -11.08 -5.13 -7.74
C HIS A 281 -10.90 -3.98 -6.76
N GLU A 282 -10.05 -4.14 -5.74
CA GLU A 282 -9.88 -3.13 -4.69
C GLU A 282 -9.30 -1.82 -5.25
N ILE A 283 -8.39 -1.91 -6.23
CA ILE A 283 -7.87 -0.75 -6.94
C ILE A 283 -8.96 -0.03 -7.74
N ALA A 284 -9.74 -0.78 -8.54
CA ALA A 284 -10.84 -0.21 -9.32
C ALA A 284 -11.91 0.43 -8.41
N THR A 285 -12.22 -0.20 -7.28
CA THR A 285 -13.17 0.29 -6.27
C THR A 285 -12.64 1.58 -5.63
N ALA A 286 -11.37 1.64 -5.23
CA ALA A 286 -10.76 2.83 -4.64
C ALA A 286 -10.80 4.03 -5.60
N ILE A 287 -10.52 3.78 -6.89
CA ILE A 287 -10.59 4.80 -7.95
C ILE A 287 -12.04 5.27 -8.16
N ALA A 288 -12.99 4.34 -8.29
CA ALA A 288 -14.40 4.67 -8.51
C ALA A 288 -15.01 5.48 -7.35
N LEU A 289 -14.55 5.25 -6.13
CA LEU A 289 -14.98 5.98 -4.93
C LEU A 289 -14.17 7.26 -4.68
N GLY A 290 -13.16 7.56 -5.51
CA GLY A 290 -12.35 8.77 -5.42
C GLY A 290 -11.33 8.79 -4.28
N ILE A 291 -11.10 7.66 -3.61
CA ILE A 291 -10.25 7.53 -2.42
C ILE A 291 -8.94 6.78 -2.70
N PHE A 292 -8.59 6.49 -3.95
CA PHE A 292 -7.29 5.91 -4.30
C PHE A 292 -6.11 6.81 -3.92
N GLY A 293 -5.16 6.27 -3.14
CA GLY A 293 -3.99 6.98 -2.63
C GLY A 293 -2.66 6.34 -3.00
N SER A 294 -2.37 5.15 -2.43
CA SER A 294 -1.10 4.43 -2.59
C SER A 294 -1.31 2.92 -2.66
N VAL A 295 -0.24 2.16 -2.91
CA VAL A 295 -0.26 0.71 -3.00
C VAL A 295 0.91 0.07 -2.25
N ASP A 296 0.60 -1.02 -1.56
CA ASP A 296 1.59 -2.02 -1.16
C ASP A 296 1.60 -3.18 -2.16
N ALA A 297 2.70 -3.24 -2.90
CA ALA A 297 2.93 -4.17 -3.99
C ALA A 297 3.56 -5.47 -3.46
N ASN A 298 2.71 -6.43 -3.13
CA ASN A 298 3.10 -7.77 -2.73
C ASN A 298 2.17 -8.82 -3.37
N ARG A 299 2.14 -10.03 -2.82
CA ARG A 299 1.13 -11.04 -3.12
C ARG A 299 0.97 -11.98 -1.92
N GLY A 300 -0.21 -12.58 -1.86
CA GLY A 300 -0.50 -13.74 -1.04
C GLY A 300 -0.18 -15.07 -1.68
N ASP A 301 -0.68 -16.11 -1.04
CA ASP A 301 -0.76 -17.45 -1.59
C ASP A 301 -2.19 -17.94 -1.43
N SER A 302 -2.89 -18.20 -2.53
CA SER A 302 -4.32 -18.54 -2.49
C SER A 302 -4.63 -19.87 -1.80
N GLN A 303 -3.61 -20.67 -1.46
CA GLN A 303 -3.73 -21.89 -0.67
C GLN A 303 -3.44 -21.65 0.83
N CYS A 304 -2.98 -20.45 1.20
CA CYS A 304 -2.64 -20.05 2.56
C CYS A 304 -3.53 -18.88 3.02
N GLY A 305 -4.42 -19.11 3.98
CA GLY A 305 -5.35 -18.10 4.50
C GLY A 305 -4.73 -17.11 5.49
N TRP A 306 -3.48 -16.72 5.30
CA TRP A 306 -2.75 -15.74 6.11
C TRP A 306 -1.81 -14.91 5.23
N ASP A 307 -1.28 -13.85 5.81
CA ASP A 307 -0.41 -12.90 5.12
C ASP A 307 1.00 -13.45 4.90
N THR A 308 1.37 -13.61 3.63
CA THR A 308 2.65 -14.21 3.25
C THR A 308 3.71 -13.17 2.86
N ASP A 309 3.28 -11.95 2.55
CA ASP A 309 4.08 -10.79 2.15
C ASP A 309 5.10 -11.15 1.09
N GLN A 310 4.70 -11.89 0.06
CA GLN A 310 5.60 -12.29 -1.02
C GLN A 310 5.75 -11.15 -2.01
N PHE A 311 6.93 -11.01 -2.62
CA PHE A 311 7.12 -10.06 -3.72
C PHE A 311 6.16 -10.38 -4.88
N PRO A 312 5.62 -9.37 -5.60
CA PRO A 312 4.79 -9.61 -6.78
C PRO A 312 5.61 -10.33 -7.85
N ASN A 313 5.00 -11.31 -8.54
CA ASN A 313 5.68 -12.11 -9.56
C ASN A 313 4.84 -12.37 -10.82
N SER A 314 3.58 -11.92 -10.87
CA SER A 314 2.71 -12.05 -12.05
C SER A 314 2.56 -10.71 -12.76
N VAL A 315 2.93 -10.68 -14.04
CA VAL A 315 2.68 -9.53 -14.92
C VAL A 315 1.20 -9.49 -15.31
N GLU A 316 0.58 -10.66 -15.46
CA GLU A 316 -0.82 -10.84 -15.85
C GLU A 316 -1.76 -10.14 -14.87
N GLU A 317 -1.57 -10.35 -13.56
CA GLU A 317 -2.35 -9.71 -12.51
C GLU A 317 -2.04 -8.20 -12.42
N ASN A 318 -0.76 -7.85 -12.37
CA ASN A 318 -0.34 -6.47 -12.13
C ASN A 318 -0.55 -5.54 -13.33
N ALA A 319 -0.62 -6.05 -14.56
CA ALA A 319 -0.92 -5.24 -15.75
C ALA A 319 -2.35 -4.67 -15.70
N LEU A 320 -3.32 -5.42 -15.18
CA LEU A 320 -4.69 -4.95 -15.00
C LEU A 320 -4.79 -3.91 -13.87
N VAL A 321 -4.03 -4.09 -12.79
CA VAL A 321 -3.91 -3.10 -11.71
C VAL A 321 -3.32 -1.79 -12.24
N MET A 322 -2.18 -1.87 -12.93
CA MET A 322 -1.53 -0.69 -13.52
C MET A 322 -2.41 -0.04 -14.60
N TYR A 323 -3.27 -0.80 -15.29
CA TYR A 323 -4.23 -0.25 -16.25
C TYR A 323 -5.23 0.69 -15.59
N GLU A 324 -5.85 0.26 -14.47
CA GLU A 324 -6.77 1.13 -13.72
C GLU A 324 -6.05 2.36 -13.16
N ILE A 325 -4.85 2.18 -12.61
CA ILE A 325 -4.03 3.27 -12.07
C ILE A 325 -3.70 4.30 -13.16
N LEU A 326 -3.25 3.85 -14.35
CA LEU A 326 -2.95 4.74 -15.47
C LEU A 326 -4.19 5.48 -15.96
N LYS A 327 -5.33 4.80 -16.07
CA LYS A 327 -6.61 5.44 -16.43
C LYS A 327 -7.06 6.50 -15.45
N ALA A 328 -6.76 6.30 -14.16
CA ALA A 328 -7.03 7.29 -13.11
C ALA A 328 -6.02 8.45 -13.07
N GLY A 329 -4.99 8.45 -13.93
CA GLY A 329 -3.96 9.50 -14.00
C GLY A 329 -2.64 9.17 -13.30
N GLY A 330 -2.51 7.95 -12.76
CA GLY A 330 -1.35 7.50 -11.99
C GLY A 330 -1.36 7.95 -10.54
N PHE A 331 -0.28 7.67 -9.82
CA PHE A 331 -0.09 8.18 -8.46
C PHE A 331 0.14 9.70 -8.46
N THR A 332 -0.31 10.37 -7.41
CA THR A 332 0.05 11.75 -7.08
C THR A 332 1.22 11.76 -6.09
N THR A 333 0.94 11.44 -4.82
CA THR A 333 1.91 11.37 -3.72
C THR A 333 2.20 9.94 -3.28
N GLY A 334 1.28 8.99 -3.53
CA GLY A 334 1.48 7.56 -3.28
C GLY A 334 2.48 6.92 -4.23
N GLY A 335 2.68 5.61 -4.11
CA GLY A 335 3.60 4.84 -4.95
C GLY A 335 3.41 3.34 -4.75
N LEU A 336 4.38 2.56 -5.24
CA LEU A 336 4.42 1.11 -5.05
C LEU A 336 5.45 0.78 -3.96
N ASN A 337 5.00 0.67 -2.72
CA ASN A 337 5.85 0.18 -1.63
C ASN A 337 5.89 -1.35 -1.68
N PHE A 338 7.09 -1.93 -1.65
CA PHE A 338 7.23 -3.38 -1.54
C PHE A 338 7.07 -3.78 -0.08
N ASP A 339 5.83 -3.85 0.40
CA ASP A 339 5.48 -4.49 1.67
C ASP A 339 5.61 -6.02 1.54
N ALA A 340 6.85 -6.46 1.36
CA ALA A 340 7.20 -7.83 1.05
C ALA A 340 8.50 -8.21 1.76
N LYS A 341 8.55 -9.47 2.20
CA LYS A 341 9.73 -10.07 2.84
C LYS A 341 10.41 -11.09 1.95
N VAL A 342 11.71 -11.26 2.12
CA VAL A 342 12.38 -12.47 1.65
C VAL A 342 11.82 -13.70 2.37
N ARG A 343 12.06 -14.90 1.86
CA ARG A 343 11.53 -16.10 2.52
C ARG A 343 12.38 -16.42 3.75
N ARG A 344 11.81 -17.12 4.72
CA ARG A 344 12.52 -17.55 5.95
C ARG A 344 13.82 -18.31 5.66
N GLN A 345 13.87 -19.04 4.54
CA GLN A 345 15.04 -19.82 4.11
C GLN A 345 16.01 -19.02 3.23
N SER A 346 15.63 -17.83 2.79
CA SER A 346 16.44 -16.92 1.98
C SER A 346 17.29 -16.04 2.90
N THR A 347 18.36 -16.63 3.44
CA THR A 347 19.17 -16.06 4.51
C THR A 347 20.36 -15.23 4.01
N ASP A 348 20.70 -15.31 2.72
CA ASP A 348 21.79 -14.54 2.16
C ASP A 348 21.42 -13.04 2.15
N LYS A 349 22.42 -12.15 2.27
CA LYS A 349 22.17 -10.70 2.21
C LYS A 349 21.71 -10.24 0.82
N TYR A 350 22.07 -10.96 -0.24
CA TYR A 350 21.68 -10.65 -1.61
C TYR A 350 20.29 -11.15 -2.00
N ASP A 351 19.68 -12.04 -1.20
CA ASP A 351 18.29 -12.42 -1.40
C ASP A 351 17.34 -11.21 -1.31
N LEU A 352 17.73 -10.19 -0.52
CA LEU A 352 17.03 -8.90 -0.48
C LEU A 352 17.01 -8.24 -1.87
N PHE A 353 18.12 -8.27 -2.60
CA PHE A 353 18.20 -7.72 -3.96
C PHE A 353 17.41 -8.58 -4.95
N TYR A 354 17.54 -9.91 -4.92
CA TYR A 354 16.81 -10.77 -5.85
C TYR A 354 15.29 -10.60 -5.74
N GLY A 355 14.76 -10.52 -4.51
CA GLY A 355 13.34 -10.28 -4.28
C GLY A 355 12.88 -8.94 -4.85
N HIS A 356 13.58 -7.85 -4.53
CA HIS A 356 13.21 -6.52 -4.98
C HIS A 356 13.41 -6.32 -6.49
N ILE A 357 14.50 -6.81 -7.08
CA ILE A 357 14.76 -6.70 -8.52
C ILE A 357 13.67 -7.42 -9.31
N GLY A 358 13.30 -8.63 -8.89
CA GLY A 358 12.20 -9.38 -9.50
C GLY A 358 10.89 -8.61 -9.45
N ALA A 359 10.53 -8.07 -8.28
CA ALA A 359 9.32 -7.27 -8.09
C ALA A 359 9.30 -6.00 -8.95
N MET A 360 10.41 -5.26 -8.97
CA MET A 360 10.55 -4.03 -9.76
C MET A 360 10.45 -4.31 -11.27
N ASP A 361 11.05 -5.40 -11.75
CA ASP A 361 10.94 -5.84 -13.15
C ASP A 361 9.52 -6.28 -13.50
N THR A 362 8.84 -7.05 -12.62
CA THR A 362 7.44 -7.45 -12.80
C THR A 362 6.54 -6.22 -12.93
N MET A 363 6.68 -5.24 -12.03
CA MET A 363 5.87 -4.01 -12.06
C MET A 363 6.22 -3.10 -13.24
N ALA A 364 7.50 -3.01 -13.63
CA ALA A 364 7.91 -2.26 -14.82
C ALA A 364 7.35 -2.87 -16.11
N LEU A 365 7.35 -4.20 -16.22
CA LEU A 365 6.75 -4.89 -17.37
C LEU A 365 5.21 -4.75 -17.36
N ALA A 366 4.58 -4.86 -16.19
CA ALA A 366 3.15 -4.59 -16.03
C ALA A 366 2.77 -3.17 -16.48
N LEU A 367 3.58 -2.15 -16.13
CA LEU A 367 3.40 -0.78 -16.62
C LEU A 367 3.46 -0.70 -18.15
N LYS A 368 4.43 -1.36 -18.79
CA LYS A 368 4.52 -1.38 -20.27
C LYS A 368 3.27 -1.98 -20.91
N VAL A 369 2.79 -3.11 -20.39
CA VAL A 369 1.58 -3.77 -20.90
C VAL A 369 0.35 -2.89 -20.67
N ALA A 370 0.19 -2.34 -19.47
CA ALA A 370 -0.89 -1.41 -19.14
C ALA A 370 -0.90 -0.18 -20.06
N ALA A 371 0.26 0.41 -20.32
CA ALA A 371 0.39 1.55 -21.21
C ALA A 371 -0.02 1.24 -22.66
N ARG A 372 0.26 0.02 -23.14
CA ARG A 372 -0.24 -0.45 -24.44
C ARG A 372 -1.76 -0.54 -24.46
N MET A 373 -2.36 -1.14 -23.42
CA MET A 373 -3.81 -1.25 -23.28
C MET A 373 -4.49 0.14 -23.27
N VAL A 374 -3.94 1.10 -22.52
CA VAL A 374 -4.42 2.48 -22.46
C VAL A 374 -4.27 3.19 -23.81
N SER A 375 -3.13 3.05 -24.48
CA SER A 375 -2.85 3.73 -25.75
C SER A 375 -3.74 3.26 -26.89
N ASP A 376 -4.05 1.96 -26.95
CA ASP A 376 -4.94 1.39 -27.95
C ASP A 376 -6.42 1.72 -27.65
N GLY A 377 -6.78 1.72 -26.36
CA GLY A 377 -8.10 2.12 -25.87
C GLY A 377 -9.22 1.16 -26.25
N GLU A 378 -8.90 -0.06 -26.72
CA GLU A 378 -9.89 -1.03 -27.17
C GLU A 378 -10.79 -1.54 -26.03
N LEU A 379 -10.21 -1.76 -24.84
CA LEU A 379 -10.98 -2.11 -23.64
C LEU A 379 -11.98 -1.00 -23.27
N ASP A 380 -11.53 0.26 -23.27
CA ASP A 380 -12.39 1.41 -22.94
C ASP A 380 -13.49 1.64 -23.98
N LYS A 381 -13.18 1.50 -25.27
CA LYS A 381 -14.19 1.55 -26.35
C LYS A 381 -15.30 0.52 -26.12
N ARG A 382 -14.94 -0.71 -25.75
CA ARG A 382 -15.90 -1.80 -25.49
C ARG A 382 -16.76 -1.53 -24.26
N VAL A 383 -16.17 -1.01 -23.19
CA VAL A 383 -16.93 -0.59 -22.00
C VAL A 383 -17.88 0.57 -22.36
N ALA A 384 -17.39 1.62 -23.04
CA ALA A 384 -18.22 2.74 -23.47
C ALA A 384 -19.38 2.30 -24.37
N GLN A 385 -19.13 1.38 -25.31
CA GLN A 385 -20.18 0.80 -26.15
C GLN A 385 -21.22 0.01 -25.33
N ARG A 386 -20.78 -0.76 -24.33
CA ARG A 386 -21.67 -1.54 -23.46
C ARG A 386 -22.66 -0.66 -22.70
N TYR A 387 -22.22 0.52 -22.27
CA TYR A 387 -23.03 1.46 -21.48
C TYR A 387 -23.65 2.61 -22.29
N SER A 388 -23.48 2.64 -23.62
CA SER A 388 -23.87 3.79 -24.46
C SER A 388 -25.35 4.18 -24.37
N GLY A 389 -26.23 3.24 -24.06
CA GLY A 389 -27.66 3.50 -23.84
C GLY A 389 -27.94 4.46 -22.68
N TRP A 390 -27.10 4.50 -21.66
CA TRP A 390 -27.22 5.42 -20.53
C TRP A 390 -26.85 6.86 -20.90
N ASN A 391 -26.08 7.06 -21.98
CA ASN A 391 -25.74 8.39 -22.50
C ASN A 391 -26.84 8.95 -23.41
N GLY A 392 -27.82 8.15 -23.80
CA GLY A 392 -28.98 8.59 -24.56
C GLY A 392 -30.01 9.34 -23.69
N GLU A 393 -30.93 10.05 -24.34
CA GLU A 393 -31.95 10.88 -23.67
C GLU A 393 -32.71 10.12 -22.57
N PHE A 394 -33.26 8.95 -22.90
CA PHE A 394 -34.03 8.16 -21.95
C PHE A 394 -33.21 7.73 -20.71
N GLY A 395 -31.98 7.26 -20.91
CA GLY A 395 -31.08 6.89 -19.81
C GLY A 395 -30.76 8.08 -18.91
N GLN A 396 -30.53 9.26 -19.50
CA GLN A 396 -30.26 10.48 -18.76
C GLN A 396 -31.47 11.00 -17.97
N GLN A 397 -32.68 10.92 -18.51
CA GLN A 397 -33.91 11.27 -17.79
C GLN A 397 -34.06 10.43 -16.50
N ILE A 398 -33.77 9.12 -16.59
CA ILE A 398 -33.78 8.23 -15.42
C ILE A 398 -32.73 8.69 -14.40
N LEU A 399 -31.47 8.86 -14.82
CA LEU A 399 -30.38 9.20 -13.90
C LEU A 399 -30.53 10.57 -13.24
N LYS A 400 -31.23 11.51 -13.89
CA LYS A 400 -31.54 12.84 -13.34
C LYS A 400 -32.75 12.85 -12.41
N GLY A 401 -33.42 11.71 -12.21
CA GLY A 401 -34.59 11.60 -11.34
C GLY A 401 -35.87 12.17 -11.94
N GLU A 402 -35.95 12.33 -13.26
CA GLU A 402 -37.16 12.81 -13.95
C GLU A 402 -38.27 11.74 -13.96
N PHE A 403 -37.90 10.49 -13.74
CA PHE A 403 -38.83 9.41 -13.46
C PHE A 403 -38.80 9.01 -11.99
N SER A 404 -40.00 8.90 -11.39
CA SER A 404 -40.22 8.00 -10.26
C SER A 404 -40.30 6.54 -10.72
N LEU A 405 -40.17 5.60 -9.80
CA LEU A 405 -40.37 4.17 -10.06
C LEU A 405 -41.72 3.89 -10.74
N ALA A 406 -42.80 4.52 -10.27
CA ALA A 406 -44.14 4.34 -10.83
C ALA A 406 -44.27 4.89 -12.26
N SER A 407 -43.77 6.10 -12.50
CA SER A 407 -43.79 6.71 -13.84
C SER A 407 -42.91 5.94 -14.84
N LEU A 408 -41.78 5.38 -14.39
CA LEU A 408 -40.91 4.58 -15.25
C LEU A 408 -41.57 3.25 -15.62
N ALA A 409 -42.26 2.62 -14.68
CA ALA A 409 -43.05 1.41 -14.95
C ALA A 409 -44.19 1.67 -15.95
N ALA A 410 -44.92 2.77 -15.79
CA ALA A 410 -45.97 3.18 -16.74
C ALA A 410 -45.39 3.48 -18.14
N HIS A 411 -44.24 4.17 -18.20
CA HIS A 411 -43.53 4.43 -19.44
C HIS A 411 -43.12 3.13 -20.15
N ALA A 412 -42.57 2.17 -19.40
CA ALA A 412 -42.22 0.86 -19.94
C ALA A 412 -43.44 0.08 -20.48
N GLN A 413 -44.58 0.16 -19.79
CA GLN A 413 -45.83 -0.45 -20.24
C GLN A 413 -46.38 0.22 -21.51
N GLN A 414 -46.40 1.55 -21.55
CA GLN A 414 -46.89 2.32 -22.68
C GLN A 414 -46.08 2.05 -23.96
N LEU A 415 -44.75 1.96 -23.82
CA LEU A 415 -43.85 1.63 -24.93
C LEU A 415 -43.74 0.12 -25.21
N GLN A 416 -44.41 -0.71 -24.41
CA GLN A 416 -44.34 -2.18 -24.48
C GLN A 416 -42.88 -2.68 -24.53
N LEU A 417 -42.02 -2.13 -23.67
CA LEU A 417 -40.59 -2.45 -23.68
C LEU A 417 -40.38 -3.95 -23.45
N ASN A 418 -39.60 -4.58 -24.34
CA ASN A 418 -39.21 -5.99 -24.25
C ASN A 418 -37.70 -6.13 -24.50
N PRO A 419 -36.84 -5.63 -23.58
CA PRO A 419 -35.40 -5.62 -23.77
C PRO A 419 -34.85 -7.06 -23.90
N GLN A 420 -33.91 -7.24 -24.83
CA GLN A 420 -33.29 -8.54 -25.11
C GLN A 420 -31.90 -8.63 -24.48
N HIS A 421 -31.52 -9.84 -24.04
CA HIS A 421 -30.18 -10.12 -23.53
C HIS A 421 -29.10 -9.77 -24.58
N ARG A 422 -28.00 -9.16 -24.12
CA ARG A 422 -26.81 -8.85 -24.93
C ARG A 422 -25.58 -9.51 -24.30
N SER A 423 -24.81 -10.23 -25.11
CA SER A 423 -23.58 -10.89 -24.65
C SER A 423 -22.57 -9.88 -24.08
N GLY A 424 -21.94 -10.24 -22.96
CA GLY A 424 -20.86 -9.46 -22.34
C GLY A 424 -19.48 -9.67 -22.97
N ARG A 425 -19.31 -10.71 -23.81
CA ARG A 425 -18.05 -11.02 -24.54
C ARG A 425 -16.81 -11.18 -23.63
N GLN A 426 -16.97 -11.76 -22.45
CA GLN A 426 -15.90 -11.89 -21.45
C GLN A 426 -14.66 -12.59 -22.01
N GLU A 427 -14.82 -13.76 -22.63
CA GLU A 427 -13.70 -14.56 -23.14
C GLU A 427 -12.96 -13.81 -24.25
N GLN A 428 -13.66 -12.96 -25.00
CA GLN A 428 -13.03 -12.10 -26.01
C GLN A 428 -12.20 -10.99 -25.37
N LEU A 429 -12.66 -10.42 -24.25
CA LEU A 429 -11.92 -9.40 -23.50
C LEU A 429 -10.67 -9.99 -22.83
N GLU A 430 -10.78 -11.18 -22.25
CA GLU A 430 -9.64 -11.90 -21.67
C GLU A 430 -8.60 -12.26 -22.74
N ASN A 431 -9.04 -12.72 -23.92
CA ASN A 431 -8.14 -12.95 -25.06
C ASN A 431 -7.48 -11.67 -25.57
N LEU A 432 -8.18 -10.54 -25.51
CA LEU A 432 -7.60 -9.23 -25.85
C LEU A 432 -6.51 -8.83 -24.85
N VAL A 433 -6.72 -9.04 -23.54
CA VAL A 433 -5.68 -8.81 -22.52
C VAL A 433 -4.48 -9.73 -22.75
N ASN A 434 -4.70 -11.03 -23.02
CA ASN A 434 -3.64 -11.97 -23.39
C ASN A 434 -2.85 -11.53 -24.62
N HIS A 435 -3.51 -10.91 -25.60
CA HIS A 435 -2.83 -10.37 -26.77
C HIS A 435 -1.82 -9.28 -26.38
N TYR A 436 -2.16 -8.38 -25.46
CA TYR A 436 -1.21 -7.36 -24.97
C TYR A 436 -0.10 -7.93 -24.09
N LEU A 437 -0.37 -8.99 -23.34
CA LEU A 437 0.60 -9.64 -22.45
C LEU A 437 1.70 -10.37 -23.22
N TYR A 438 1.34 -11.13 -24.26
CA TYR A 438 2.24 -12.13 -24.85
C TYR A 438 2.69 -11.83 -26.29
N ASN A 439 2.01 -10.93 -27.00
CA ASN A 439 2.43 -10.54 -28.35
C ASN A 439 3.11 -9.17 -28.29
N PHE A 440 4.44 -9.18 -28.33
CA PHE A 440 5.28 -7.98 -28.37
C PHE A 440 5.61 -7.55 -29.80
#